data_AF-A0A174ZWG0-F1
#
_entry.id   AF-A0A174ZWG0-F1
#
_cell.length_a   1.000
_cell.length_b   1.000
_cell.length_c   1.000
_cell.angle_alpha   90.00
_cell.angle_beta   90.00
_cell.angle_gamma   90.00
#
_symmetry.space_group_name_H-M   'P 1'
#
loop_
_entity.id
_entity.type
_entity.pdbx_description
1 polymer ?
#
loop_
_entity_poly.entity_id
_entity_poly.type
_entity_poly.pdbx_seq_one_letter_code
_entity_poly.pdbx_strand_id
1 'polypeptide(L)'
;MSLKYEKLIRKMTLAEKAIMMSGKNTWETVDLEKYGIPSMVMSDGPHGLRRQAGAGDHLGLNASLPATCFPTAAGVANSWDEALGEEIGEALAEEAVTMGVNVILGPGLNIKRSPLCGRNFEYFSEDPYHAGKMAAAYVRGIQSKGIAACPKHFAANSQELRRMANDSVVDERTFREIYTTGFEIAIKEGKSKSIMSSYNEVNGVYANENSHMLQEILVDEWGFDGFVVSDWGGSNDHALGVKNGSHLEMPGTGKSGMYDIIHAVENGDLDEAVLDQRLDELLNVIFSTHQATEDAKGKTFDVEAHHNLTKQPEAILDVIGSTDLDVVAYEQGYIRNRKPNQKLTKAAVELAKKADCS
;
A
#
# COMPACT_ATOMS: atom_id res chain seq x y z
N MET A 1 4.38 25.59 10.43
CA MET A 1 3.00 25.06 10.54
C MET A 1 2.69 24.79 12.01
N SER A 2 1.42 24.80 12.43
CA SER A 2 1.07 24.43 13.81
C SER A 2 0.93 22.91 13.91
N LEU A 3 1.68 22.26 14.79
CA LEU A 3 1.58 20.82 15.03
C LEU A 3 0.32 20.50 15.85
N LYS A 4 -0.42 19.44 15.49
CA LYS A 4 -1.65 19.03 16.18
C LYS A 4 -1.40 18.49 17.59
N TYR A 5 -0.28 17.77 17.76
CA TYR A 5 0.15 17.08 18.97
C TYR A 5 1.39 17.74 19.60
N GLU A 6 1.61 19.04 19.36
CA GLU A 6 2.79 19.80 19.83
C GLU A 6 3.09 19.59 21.32
N LYS A 7 2.07 19.62 22.18
CA LYS A 7 2.21 19.45 23.64
C LYS A 7 2.71 18.06 24.03
N LEU A 8 2.42 17.05 23.23
CA LEU A 8 2.87 15.68 23.43
C LEU A 8 4.33 15.56 22.97
N ILE A 9 4.60 15.99 21.73
CA ILE A 9 5.91 15.91 21.08
C ILE A 9 6.99 16.66 21.88
N ARG A 10 6.69 17.84 22.43
CA ARG A 10 7.62 18.61 23.28
C ARG A 10 8.02 17.90 24.58
N LYS A 11 7.30 16.86 25.01
CA LYS A 11 7.64 16.05 26.19
C LYS A 11 8.54 14.86 25.85
N MET A 12 8.77 14.59 24.56
CA MET A 12 9.53 13.46 24.07
C MET A 12 11.01 13.82 23.96
N THR A 13 11.88 12.88 24.32
CA THR A 13 13.30 13.00 24.01
C THR A 13 13.54 12.77 22.51
N LEU A 14 14.67 13.24 21.97
CA LEU A 14 15.05 12.98 20.58
C LEU A 14 15.01 11.48 20.24
N ALA A 15 15.50 10.62 21.14
CA ALA A 15 15.47 9.18 20.94
C ALA A 15 14.05 8.60 20.87
N GLU A 16 13.11 9.15 21.65
CA GLU A 16 11.70 8.72 21.64
C GLU A 16 10.96 9.20 20.39
N LYS A 17 11.35 10.35 19.83
CA LYS A 17 10.86 10.81 18.52
C LYS A 17 11.41 9.93 17.41
N ALA A 18 12.73 9.70 17.42
CA ALA A 18 13.44 8.92 16.40
C ALA A 18 12.99 7.45 16.34
N ILE A 19 12.81 6.78 17.48
CA ILE A 19 12.41 5.35 17.51
C ILE A 19 11.02 5.12 16.91
N MET A 20 10.15 6.15 16.90
CA MET A 20 8.81 6.08 16.31
C MET A 20 8.82 6.12 14.78
N MET A 21 9.93 6.52 14.15
CA MET A 21 10.09 6.54 12.69
C MET A 21 10.52 5.18 12.12
N SER A 22 10.64 4.15 12.97
CA SER A 22 10.87 2.76 12.57
C SER A 22 9.81 1.85 13.18
N GLY A 23 9.49 0.75 12.50
CA GLY A 23 8.67 -0.31 13.05
C GLY A 23 9.23 -0.85 14.37
N LYS A 24 8.33 -1.29 15.26
CA LYS A 24 8.65 -2.08 16.46
C LYS A 24 9.07 -3.49 16.08
N ASN A 25 8.40 -4.04 15.07
CA ASN A 25 8.64 -5.36 14.50
C ASN A 25 8.24 -5.36 13.02
N THR A 26 7.96 -6.53 12.46
CA THR A 26 7.58 -6.68 11.06
C THR A 26 6.32 -5.91 10.67
N TRP A 27 5.34 -5.73 11.58
CA TRP A 27 3.99 -5.28 11.22
C TRP A 27 3.46 -4.14 12.08
N GLU A 28 4.17 -3.76 13.14
CA GLU A 28 3.67 -2.85 14.17
C GLU A 28 4.56 -1.63 14.32
N THR A 29 3.96 -0.47 14.57
CA THR A 29 4.69 0.71 15.04
C THR A 29 5.11 0.56 16.49
N VAL A 30 6.04 1.39 16.94
CA VAL A 30 6.37 1.51 18.36
C VAL A 30 5.19 2.10 19.11
N ASP A 31 4.88 1.52 20.27
CA ASP A 31 3.96 2.07 21.27
C ASP A 31 4.74 2.75 22.40
N LEU A 32 4.18 3.82 22.96
CA LEU A 32 4.75 4.55 24.09
C LEU A 32 3.66 4.81 25.13
N GLU A 33 3.46 3.84 26.04
CA GLU A 33 2.42 3.89 27.08
C GLU A 33 2.47 5.15 27.94
N LYS A 34 3.68 5.64 28.28
CA LYS A 34 3.87 6.87 29.06
C LYS A 34 3.28 8.13 28.41
N TYR A 35 3.05 8.08 27.10
CA TYR A 35 2.44 9.13 26.29
C TYR A 35 1.02 8.78 25.82
N GLY A 36 0.52 7.58 26.16
CA GLY A 36 -0.75 7.06 25.66
C GLY A 36 -0.75 6.80 24.16
N ILE A 37 0.41 6.56 23.54
CA ILE A 37 0.52 6.28 22.10
C ILE A 37 0.39 4.75 21.90
N PRO A 38 -0.70 4.27 21.26
CA PRO A 38 -0.88 2.85 20.99
C PRO A 38 -0.03 2.39 19.79
N SER A 39 0.16 1.08 19.67
CA SER A 39 0.73 0.45 18.47
C SER A 39 -0.30 0.47 17.34
N MET A 40 0.12 0.88 16.15
CA MET A 40 -0.64 0.77 14.91
C MET A 40 -0.18 -0.46 14.15
N VAL A 41 -1.11 -1.37 13.83
CA VAL A 41 -0.78 -2.61 13.12
C VAL A 41 -1.09 -2.49 11.64
N MET A 42 -0.14 -2.92 10.81
CA MET A 42 -0.24 -2.98 9.37
C MET A 42 -0.32 -4.43 8.91
N SER A 43 -1.08 -4.69 7.86
CA SER A 43 -1.17 -6.02 7.28
C SER A 43 -1.31 -5.94 5.77
N ASP A 44 -0.67 -6.86 5.06
CA ASP A 44 -1.05 -7.18 3.68
C ASP A 44 -2.51 -7.65 3.63
N GLY A 45 -3.23 -7.51 2.51
CA GLY A 45 -2.80 -6.79 1.32
C GLY A 45 -3.99 -6.49 0.38
N PRO A 46 -3.73 -6.21 -0.91
CA PRO A 46 -4.70 -5.55 -1.79
C PRO A 46 -5.95 -6.38 -2.17
N HIS A 47 -5.98 -7.68 -1.89
CA HIS A 47 -7.08 -8.58 -2.26
C HIS A 47 -7.34 -9.67 -1.20
N GLY A 48 -7.11 -9.34 0.07
CA GLY A 48 -7.37 -10.22 1.21
C GLY A 48 -6.40 -9.94 2.35
N LEU A 49 -6.88 -10.06 3.59
CA LEU A 49 -6.07 -9.82 4.78
C LEU A 49 -5.15 -11.01 5.06
N ARG A 50 -3.86 -10.73 5.21
CA ARG A 50 -2.80 -11.68 5.62
C ARG A 50 -2.31 -11.34 7.02
N ARG A 51 -3.19 -11.46 8.00
CA ARG A 51 -2.84 -11.26 9.42
C ARG A 51 -2.22 -12.54 9.99
N GLN A 52 -0.92 -12.52 10.26
CA GLN A 52 -0.22 -13.68 10.81
C GLN A 52 -0.63 -13.93 12.27
N ALA A 53 -0.89 -15.20 12.60
CA ALA A 53 -1.35 -15.63 13.93
C ALA A 53 -0.22 -15.76 14.98
N GLY A 54 1.03 -15.49 14.59
CA GLY A 54 2.23 -15.66 15.40
C GLY A 54 3.31 -14.61 15.08
N ALA A 55 4.59 -14.95 15.29
CA ALA A 55 5.70 -14.05 14.95
C ALA A 55 5.60 -13.61 13.48
N GLY A 56 5.67 -12.31 13.22
CA GLY A 56 5.48 -11.77 11.88
C GLY A 56 6.67 -12.02 10.96
N ASP A 57 6.45 -12.50 9.74
CA ASP A 57 7.47 -12.56 8.69
C ASP A 57 6.94 -11.94 7.38
N HIS A 58 7.76 -11.13 6.73
CA HIS A 58 7.38 -10.45 5.49
C HIS A 58 7.26 -11.41 4.29
N LEU A 59 7.89 -12.59 4.36
CA LEU A 59 7.90 -13.62 3.32
C LEU A 59 6.57 -14.39 3.21
N GLY A 60 5.70 -14.31 4.21
CA GLY A 60 4.43 -15.03 4.27
C GLY A 60 4.55 -16.51 4.65
N LEU A 61 5.62 -16.92 5.36
CA LEU A 61 5.84 -18.33 5.72
C LEU A 61 4.98 -18.78 6.90
N ASN A 62 4.57 -17.85 7.77
CA ASN A 62 3.75 -18.14 8.94
C ASN A 62 2.25 -18.20 8.63
N ALA A 63 1.54 -19.03 9.39
CA ALA A 63 0.10 -19.21 9.26
C ALA A 63 -0.65 -17.89 9.48
N SER A 64 -1.57 -17.57 8.58
CA SER A 64 -2.46 -16.42 8.69
C SER A 64 -3.79 -16.81 9.31
N LEU A 65 -4.42 -15.86 10.00
CA LEU A 65 -5.83 -15.98 10.39
C LEU A 65 -6.69 -16.15 9.13
N PRO A 66 -7.77 -16.95 9.20
CA PRO A 66 -8.70 -17.09 8.07
C PRO A 66 -9.29 -15.74 7.66
N ALA A 67 -9.21 -15.42 6.38
CA ALA A 67 -9.69 -14.19 5.76
C ALA A 67 -10.25 -14.50 4.37
N THR A 68 -11.08 -13.62 3.85
CA THR A 68 -11.60 -13.74 2.48
C THR A 68 -10.51 -13.37 1.48
N CYS A 69 -10.26 -14.26 0.51
CA CYS A 69 -9.39 -13.99 -0.62
C CYS A 69 -10.25 -13.48 -1.78
N PHE A 70 -10.23 -12.17 -1.99
CA PHE A 70 -10.99 -11.53 -3.06
C PHE A 70 -10.29 -11.71 -4.42
N PRO A 71 -11.01 -11.56 -5.54
CA PRO A 71 -10.40 -11.48 -6.85
C PRO A 71 -9.32 -10.39 -6.88
N THR A 72 -8.22 -10.67 -7.56
CA THR A 72 -7.08 -9.75 -7.64
C THR A 72 -7.49 -8.45 -8.33
N ALA A 73 -6.81 -7.33 -8.04
CA ALA A 73 -7.10 -6.03 -8.64
C ALA A 73 -7.16 -6.07 -10.18
N ALA A 74 -6.33 -6.89 -10.84
CA ALA A 74 -6.40 -7.08 -12.28
C ALA A 74 -7.74 -7.66 -12.76
N GLY A 75 -8.34 -8.55 -11.98
CA GLY A 75 -9.65 -9.13 -12.28
C GLY A 75 -10.77 -8.14 -11.97
N VAL A 76 -10.72 -7.49 -10.81
CA VAL A 76 -11.73 -6.51 -10.39
C VAL A 76 -11.75 -5.30 -11.33
N ALA A 77 -10.60 -4.84 -11.83
CA ALA A 77 -10.55 -3.76 -12.82
C ALA A 77 -11.37 -4.06 -14.09
N ASN A 78 -11.57 -5.33 -14.46
CA ASN A 78 -12.37 -5.66 -15.64
C ASN A 78 -13.89 -5.45 -15.42
N SER A 79 -14.33 -5.15 -14.19
CA SER A 79 -15.72 -4.73 -13.92
C SER A 79 -16.04 -3.33 -14.39
N TRP A 80 -15.06 -2.43 -14.41
CA TRP A 80 -15.28 -0.99 -14.57
C TRP A 80 -16.32 -0.44 -13.57
N ASP A 81 -16.42 -1.08 -12.40
CA ASP A 81 -17.42 -0.81 -11.38
C ASP A 81 -16.74 -0.33 -10.09
N GLU A 82 -16.72 0.99 -9.91
CA GLU A 82 -16.23 1.63 -8.69
C GLU A 82 -17.06 1.23 -7.47
N ALA A 83 -18.37 1.00 -7.60
CA ALA A 83 -19.20 0.62 -6.46
C ALA A 83 -18.80 -0.76 -5.94
N LEU A 84 -18.57 -1.72 -6.85
CA LEU A 84 -18.01 -3.03 -6.49
C LEU A 84 -16.64 -2.92 -5.82
N GLY A 85 -15.76 -2.03 -6.31
CA GLY A 85 -14.46 -1.78 -5.68
C GLY A 85 -14.59 -1.20 -4.26
N GLU A 86 -15.56 -0.32 -4.05
CA GLU A 86 -15.86 0.25 -2.74
C GLU A 86 -16.41 -0.83 -1.79
N GLU A 87 -17.35 -1.65 -2.22
CA GLU A 87 -17.88 -2.79 -1.44
C GLU A 87 -16.78 -3.79 -1.02
N ILE A 88 -15.85 -4.11 -1.94
CA ILE A 88 -14.69 -4.96 -1.61
C ILE A 88 -13.80 -4.28 -0.57
N GLY A 89 -13.56 -2.98 -0.72
CA GLY A 89 -12.82 -2.18 0.25
C GLY A 89 -13.44 -2.22 1.64
N GLU A 90 -14.77 -2.11 1.74
CA GLU A 90 -15.50 -2.21 3.00
C GLU A 90 -15.36 -3.59 3.65
N ALA A 91 -15.53 -4.66 2.88
CA ALA A 91 -15.41 -6.03 3.38
C ALA A 91 -13.98 -6.33 3.87
N LEU A 92 -12.95 -5.88 3.13
CA LEU A 92 -11.56 -5.96 3.57
C LEU A 92 -11.36 -5.26 4.91
N ALA A 93 -11.93 -4.07 5.08
CA ALA A 93 -11.78 -3.30 6.31
C ALA A 93 -12.56 -3.88 7.49
N GLU A 94 -13.73 -4.50 7.27
CA GLU A 94 -14.46 -5.24 8.31
C GLU A 94 -13.63 -6.41 8.85
N GLU A 95 -12.97 -7.17 7.97
CA GLU A 95 -12.04 -8.22 8.41
C GLU A 95 -10.84 -7.63 9.16
N ALA A 96 -10.26 -6.55 8.63
CA ALA A 96 -9.10 -5.90 9.24
C ALA A 96 -9.38 -5.39 10.66
N VAL A 97 -10.48 -4.67 10.89
CA VAL A 97 -10.79 -4.12 12.23
C VAL A 97 -11.03 -5.22 13.25
N THR A 98 -11.72 -6.30 12.88
CA THR A 98 -11.96 -7.44 13.79
C THR A 98 -10.68 -8.19 14.14
N MET A 99 -9.68 -8.14 13.26
CA MET A 99 -8.34 -8.69 13.48
C MET A 99 -7.34 -7.67 14.07
N GLY A 100 -7.81 -6.49 14.50
CA GLY A 100 -6.96 -5.46 15.09
C GLY A 100 -5.90 -4.91 14.13
N VAL A 101 -6.24 -4.74 12.85
CA VAL A 101 -5.40 -4.10 11.83
C VAL A 101 -5.88 -2.66 11.63
N ASN A 102 -4.95 -1.71 11.69
CA ASN A 102 -5.20 -0.28 11.54
C ASN A 102 -4.90 0.24 10.13
N VAL A 103 -4.00 -0.45 9.40
CA VAL A 103 -3.62 -0.08 8.03
C VAL A 103 -3.62 -1.33 7.15
N ILE A 104 -4.38 -1.30 6.06
CA ILE A 104 -4.30 -2.31 5.01
C ILE A 104 -3.26 -1.86 3.98
N LEU A 105 -2.25 -2.69 3.72
CA LEU A 105 -1.20 -2.44 2.74
C LEU A 105 -1.72 -2.67 1.31
N GLY A 106 -2.63 -1.81 0.87
CA GLY A 106 -3.22 -1.80 -0.46
C GLY A 106 -4.19 -0.63 -0.66
N PRO A 107 -4.67 -0.42 -1.90
CA PRO A 107 -4.53 -1.31 -3.06
C PRO A 107 -3.20 -1.17 -3.81
N GLY A 108 -2.90 -2.13 -4.70
CA GLY A 108 -1.77 -2.06 -5.62
C GLY A 108 -2.10 -1.20 -6.86
N LEU A 109 -1.22 -0.26 -7.21
CA LEU A 109 -1.50 0.83 -8.14
C LEU A 109 -0.36 1.13 -9.13
N ASN A 110 0.66 0.27 -9.22
CA ASN A 110 1.66 0.42 -10.28
C ASN A 110 1.05 0.17 -11.66
N ILE A 111 1.56 0.87 -12.67
CA ILE A 111 1.09 0.72 -14.05
C ILE A 111 1.64 -0.56 -14.66
N LYS A 112 0.77 -1.28 -15.38
CA LYS A 112 1.10 -2.48 -16.17
C LYS A 112 1.86 -2.13 -17.47
N ARG A 113 3.00 -1.45 -17.35
CA ARG A 113 3.83 -0.99 -18.49
C ARG A 113 4.19 -2.15 -19.44
N SER A 114 4.56 -3.29 -18.87
CA SER A 114 4.85 -4.52 -19.61
C SER A 114 3.98 -5.65 -19.06
N PRO A 115 3.41 -6.52 -19.92
CA PRO A 115 2.63 -7.67 -19.47
C PRO A 115 3.46 -8.67 -18.66
N LEU A 116 4.79 -8.61 -18.72
CA LEU A 116 5.72 -9.52 -18.06
C LEU A 116 6.01 -9.19 -16.59
N CYS A 117 5.55 -8.04 -16.08
CA CYS A 117 5.76 -7.71 -14.67
C CYS A 117 5.09 -8.73 -13.76
N GLY A 118 5.87 -9.32 -12.86
CA GLY A 118 5.42 -10.42 -11.98
C GLY A 118 4.31 -10.04 -11.00
N ARG A 119 4.05 -8.75 -10.80
CA ARG A 119 3.01 -8.21 -9.90
C ARG A 119 1.82 -7.59 -10.63
N ASN A 120 1.75 -7.71 -11.95
CA ASN A 120 0.58 -7.20 -12.70
C ASN A 120 -0.76 -7.74 -12.20
N PHE A 121 -0.80 -8.93 -11.59
CA PHE A 121 -2.04 -9.47 -11.04
C PHE A 121 -2.61 -8.61 -9.89
N GLU A 122 -1.76 -7.99 -9.06
CA GLU A 122 -2.18 -7.15 -7.93
C GLU A 122 -2.42 -5.68 -8.30
N TYR A 123 -2.21 -5.30 -9.57
CA TYR A 123 -2.45 -3.95 -10.09
C TYR A 123 -3.72 -3.89 -10.94
N PHE A 124 -4.39 -2.73 -10.96
CA PHE A 124 -5.66 -2.57 -11.68
C PHE A 124 -5.50 -2.58 -13.20
N SER A 125 -4.78 -1.61 -13.78
CA SER A 125 -4.78 -1.38 -15.24
C SER A 125 -3.44 -0.85 -15.76
N GLU A 126 -3.28 -0.89 -17.08
CA GLU A 126 -2.28 -0.07 -17.80
C GLU A 126 -2.74 1.38 -17.96
N ASP A 127 -4.06 1.62 -17.94
CA ASP A 127 -4.65 2.96 -18.02
C ASP A 127 -4.64 3.65 -16.64
N PRO A 128 -4.02 4.83 -16.51
CA PRO A 128 -3.85 5.50 -15.21
C PRO A 128 -5.15 6.04 -14.64
N TYR A 129 -6.11 6.44 -15.47
CA TYR A 129 -7.40 6.95 -15.01
C TYR A 129 -8.23 5.83 -14.39
N HIS A 130 -8.43 4.73 -15.13
CA HIS A 130 -9.14 3.55 -14.66
C HIS A 130 -8.51 2.97 -13.39
N ALA A 131 -7.17 2.82 -13.38
CA ALA A 131 -6.46 2.36 -12.20
C ALA A 131 -6.69 3.28 -10.99
N GLY A 132 -6.64 4.61 -11.20
CA GLY A 132 -6.89 5.60 -10.16
C GLY A 132 -8.32 5.57 -9.61
N LYS A 133 -9.33 5.49 -10.48
CA LYS A 133 -10.75 5.45 -10.08
C LYS A 133 -11.06 4.20 -9.25
N MET A 134 -10.61 3.04 -9.70
CA MET A 134 -10.74 1.78 -8.94
C MET A 134 -10.00 1.84 -7.60
N ALA A 135 -8.79 2.41 -7.57
CA ALA A 135 -8.04 2.56 -6.33
C ALA A 135 -8.72 3.52 -5.34
N ALA A 136 -9.23 4.66 -5.82
CA ALA A 136 -9.97 5.60 -4.97
C ALA A 136 -11.22 4.95 -4.35
N ALA A 137 -11.94 4.10 -5.10
CA ALA A 137 -13.05 3.34 -4.57
C ALA A 137 -12.64 2.39 -3.43
N TYR A 138 -11.58 1.60 -3.63
CA TYR A 138 -11.01 0.76 -2.57
C TYR A 138 -10.62 1.57 -1.34
N VAL A 139 -9.97 2.71 -1.54
CA VAL A 139 -9.56 3.60 -0.45
C VAL A 139 -10.78 4.10 0.33
N ARG A 140 -11.85 4.56 -0.35
CA ARG A 140 -13.09 5.00 0.33
C ARG A 140 -13.71 3.87 1.16
N GLY A 141 -13.87 2.69 0.57
CA GLY A 141 -14.45 1.53 1.24
C GLY A 141 -13.63 1.10 2.46
N ILE A 142 -12.30 1.03 2.33
CA ILE A 142 -11.43 0.65 3.44
C ILE A 142 -11.55 1.66 4.60
N GLN A 143 -11.51 2.95 4.27
CA GLN A 143 -11.51 4.01 5.28
C GLN A 143 -12.89 4.26 5.89
N SER A 144 -13.98 3.75 5.29
CA SER A 144 -15.34 3.87 5.84
C SER A 144 -15.50 3.14 7.18
N LYS A 145 -14.65 2.14 7.46
CA LYS A 145 -14.60 1.43 8.75
C LYS A 145 -13.62 2.04 9.76
N GLY A 146 -13.10 3.24 9.48
CA GLY A 146 -12.28 4.00 10.42
C GLY A 146 -10.79 3.61 10.46
N ILE A 147 -10.33 2.76 9.54
CA ILE A 147 -8.91 2.41 9.37
C ILE A 147 -8.29 3.15 8.18
N ALA A 148 -7.01 2.90 7.87
CA ALA A 148 -6.32 3.49 6.72
C ALA A 148 -6.11 2.49 5.59
N ALA A 149 -6.27 2.96 4.35
CA ALA A 149 -5.74 2.30 3.16
C ALA A 149 -4.33 2.83 2.86
N CYS A 150 -3.54 2.03 2.12
CA CYS A 150 -2.16 2.34 1.76
C CYS A 150 -1.91 1.99 0.27
N PRO A 151 -2.31 2.86 -0.68
CA PRO A 151 -1.97 2.71 -2.08
C PRO A 151 -0.46 2.48 -2.27
N LYS A 152 -0.10 1.50 -3.10
CA LYS A 152 1.30 1.07 -3.27
C LYS A 152 1.62 0.62 -4.69
N HIS A 153 2.84 0.74 -5.21
CA HIS A 153 4.05 1.28 -4.57
C HIS A 153 4.42 2.57 -5.29
N PHE A 154 4.48 3.67 -4.57
CA PHE A 154 4.70 5.00 -5.09
C PHE A 154 6.21 5.22 -5.30
N ALA A 155 6.74 5.19 -6.54
CA ALA A 155 6.08 5.04 -7.83
C ALA A 155 6.98 4.29 -8.82
N ALA A 156 6.44 3.98 -10.00
CA ALA A 156 7.20 3.38 -11.11
C ALA A 156 7.90 2.04 -10.82
N ASN A 157 7.38 1.26 -9.86
CA ASN A 157 7.78 -0.13 -9.61
C ASN A 157 7.11 -1.12 -10.58
N SER A 158 7.34 -0.94 -11.88
CA SER A 158 6.63 -1.71 -12.93
C SER A 158 7.39 -2.95 -13.42
N GLN A 159 8.37 -3.44 -12.66
CA GLN A 159 9.04 -4.72 -12.89
C GLN A 159 9.64 -5.30 -11.61
N GLU A 160 9.70 -6.63 -11.51
CA GLU A 160 10.26 -7.31 -10.33
C GLU A 160 11.78 -7.56 -10.43
N LEU A 161 12.31 -7.64 -11.65
CA LEU A 161 13.72 -7.90 -11.87
C LEU A 161 14.56 -6.76 -11.26
N ARG A 162 15.32 -7.12 -10.23
CA ARG A 162 16.20 -6.20 -9.48
C ARG A 162 15.46 -4.98 -8.90
N ARG A 163 14.19 -5.13 -8.49
CA ARG A 163 13.35 -4.01 -7.98
C ARG A 163 13.95 -3.18 -6.83
N MET A 164 14.92 -3.73 -6.09
CA MET A 164 15.63 -3.05 -5.00
C MET A 164 16.89 -2.28 -5.46
N ALA A 165 17.22 -2.30 -6.75
CA ALA A 165 18.45 -1.71 -7.28
C ALA A 165 18.31 -1.28 -8.76
N ASN A 166 17.11 -1.23 -9.30
CA ASN A 166 16.86 -0.72 -10.64
C ASN A 166 16.48 0.75 -10.57
N ASP A 167 16.80 1.47 -11.64
CA ASP A 167 16.39 2.86 -11.84
C ASP A 167 15.34 2.94 -12.94
N SER A 168 14.16 3.44 -12.58
CA SER A 168 13.10 3.77 -13.51
C SER A 168 13.35 5.17 -14.09
N VAL A 169 14.12 5.22 -15.18
CA VAL A 169 14.42 6.46 -15.90
C VAL A 169 13.22 6.86 -16.78
N VAL A 170 12.61 8.00 -16.46
CA VAL A 170 11.36 8.45 -17.08
C VAL A 170 11.31 9.98 -17.11
N ASP A 171 10.82 10.55 -18.22
CA ASP A 171 10.62 11.99 -18.31
C ASP A 171 9.43 12.46 -17.46
N GLU A 172 9.46 13.72 -17.02
CA GLU A 172 8.45 14.27 -16.11
C GLU A 172 7.02 14.14 -16.63
N ARG A 173 6.81 14.33 -17.94
CA ARG A 173 5.46 14.23 -18.51
C ARG A 173 4.93 12.81 -18.39
N THR A 174 5.72 11.82 -18.80
CA THR A 174 5.34 10.41 -18.67
C THR A 174 5.18 10.01 -17.21
N PHE A 175 6.06 10.48 -16.32
CA PHE A 175 5.96 10.22 -14.88
C PHE A 175 4.62 10.71 -14.34
N ARG A 176 4.24 11.94 -14.69
CA ARG A 176 3.00 12.59 -14.26
C ARG A 176 1.74 11.97 -14.84
N GLU A 177 1.68 11.85 -16.17
CA GLU A 177 0.49 11.41 -16.89
C GLU A 177 0.23 9.91 -16.71
N ILE A 178 1.27 9.08 -16.51
CA ILE A 178 1.12 7.61 -16.45
C ILE A 178 1.36 7.08 -15.03
N TYR A 179 2.51 7.34 -14.43
CA TYR A 179 2.91 6.63 -13.21
C TYR A 179 2.35 7.23 -11.92
N THR A 180 2.00 8.52 -11.91
CA THR A 180 1.51 9.19 -10.70
C THR A 180 0.03 9.54 -10.75
N THR A 181 -0.59 9.65 -11.93
CA THR A 181 -2.02 10.03 -12.08
C THR A 181 -2.95 9.13 -11.25
N GLY A 182 -2.73 7.81 -11.24
CA GLY A 182 -3.53 6.90 -10.41
C GLY A 182 -3.42 7.20 -8.91
N PHE A 183 -2.20 7.48 -8.43
CA PHE A 183 -1.96 7.86 -7.04
C PHE A 183 -2.57 9.22 -6.70
N GLU A 184 -2.49 10.21 -7.60
CA GLU A 184 -3.14 11.50 -7.42
C GLU A 184 -4.65 11.35 -7.17
N ILE A 185 -5.32 10.50 -7.96
CA ILE A 185 -6.74 10.19 -7.80
C ILE A 185 -7.00 9.50 -6.45
N ALA A 186 -6.17 8.51 -6.07
CA ALA A 186 -6.30 7.82 -4.79
C ALA A 186 -6.12 8.76 -3.58
N ILE A 187 -5.25 9.77 -3.69
CA ILE A 187 -5.06 10.81 -2.65
C ILE A 187 -6.22 11.81 -2.68
N LYS A 188 -6.50 12.44 -3.82
CA LYS A 188 -7.46 13.56 -3.91
C LYS A 188 -8.91 13.13 -3.80
N GLU A 189 -9.29 12.00 -4.41
CA GLU A 189 -10.66 11.48 -4.41
C GLU A 189 -10.86 10.40 -3.34
N GLY A 190 -9.88 9.51 -3.16
CA GLY A 190 -9.94 8.46 -2.14
C GLY A 190 -9.67 8.97 -0.72
N LYS A 191 -8.94 10.09 -0.58
CA LYS A 191 -8.50 10.65 0.72
C LYS A 191 -7.64 9.68 1.52
N SER A 192 -6.75 8.95 0.84
CA SER A 192 -5.92 7.96 1.51
C SER A 192 -5.10 8.57 2.64
N LYS A 193 -5.07 7.90 3.79
CA LYS A 193 -4.33 8.30 5.00
C LYS A 193 -2.90 7.75 5.06
N SER A 194 -2.49 6.92 4.11
CA SER A 194 -1.12 6.42 4.04
C SER A 194 -0.73 6.08 2.62
N ILE A 195 0.56 6.04 2.31
CA ILE A 195 1.07 5.60 1.00
C ILE A 195 2.38 4.85 1.21
N MET A 196 2.62 3.81 0.41
CA MET A 196 3.86 3.05 0.47
C MET A 196 4.79 3.47 -0.66
N SER A 197 6.02 3.89 -0.32
CA SER A 197 7.05 4.17 -1.32
C SER A 197 7.54 2.87 -1.99
N SER A 198 8.02 2.95 -3.23
CA SER A 198 8.57 1.80 -3.94
C SER A 198 10.03 1.50 -3.57
N TYR A 199 10.47 0.27 -3.84
CA TYR A 199 11.87 -0.12 -3.68
C TYR A 199 12.84 0.57 -4.65
N ASN A 200 12.41 0.83 -5.89
CA ASN A 200 13.30 1.23 -6.98
C ASN A 200 13.72 2.71 -6.87
N GLU A 201 14.78 3.04 -7.60
CA GLU A 201 15.11 4.42 -7.92
C GLU A 201 14.16 4.96 -9.00
N VAL A 202 13.92 6.26 -8.97
CA VAL A 202 13.26 7.01 -10.03
C VAL A 202 14.17 8.17 -10.40
N ASN A 203 14.73 8.12 -11.61
CA ASN A 203 15.73 9.06 -12.10
C ASN A 203 16.94 9.19 -11.17
N GLY A 204 17.46 8.05 -10.68
CA GLY A 204 18.70 7.93 -9.91
C GLY A 204 18.60 8.21 -8.42
N VAL A 205 17.39 8.37 -7.87
CA VAL A 205 17.14 8.51 -6.43
C VAL A 205 16.09 7.50 -5.98
N TYR A 206 16.39 6.73 -4.93
CA TYR A 206 15.46 5.78 -4.33
C TYR A 206 14.16 6.46 -3.91
N ALA A 207 13.02 5.85 -4.23
CA ALA A 207 11.72 6.50 -4.07
C ALA A 207 11.39 6.90 -2.63
N ASN A 208 11.87 6.14 -1.63
CA ASN A 208 11.69 6.47 -0.22
C ASN A 208 12.51 7.69 0.24
N GLU A 209 13.55 8.04 -0.50
CA GLU A 209 14.44 9.17 -0.25
C GLU A 209 14.23 10.31 -1.27
N ASN A 210 13.24 10.22 -2.15
CA ASN A 210 13.07 11.16 -3.26
C ASN A 210 12.16 12.34 -2.88
N SER A 211 12.75 13.51 -2.60
CA SER A 211 11.99 14.72 -2.19
C SER A 211 11.05 15.24 -3.27
N HIS A 212 11.41 15.07 -4.54
CA HIS A 212 10.54 15.47 -5.65
C HIS A 212 9.23 14.66 -5.61
N MET A 213 9.31 13.38 -5.31
CA MET A 213 8.13 12.52 -5.19
C MET A 213 7.36 12.75 -3.88
N LEU A 214 8.04 12.69 -2.73
CA LEU A 214 7.39 12.62 -1.43
C LEU A 214 6.99 13.98 -0.85
N GLN A 215 7.75 15.04 -1.15
CA GLN A 215 7.45 16.39 -0.67
C GLN A 215 6.80 17.23 -1.75
N GLU A 216 7.47 17.46 -2.88
CA GLU A 216 6.98 18.39 -3.91
C GLU A 216 5.66 17.90 -4.53
N ILE A 217 5.63 16.67 -5.05
CA ILE A 217 4.43 16.12 -5.69
C ILE A 217 3.37 15.73 -4.67
N LEU A 218 3.70 14.81 -3.75
CA LEU A 218 2.72 14.19 -2.88
C LEU A 218 2.13 15.19 -1.87
N VAL A 219 2.95 16.04 -1.25
CA VAL A 219 2.49 16.95 -0.19
C VAL A 219 2.17 18.33 -0.76
N ASP A 220 3.13 18.99 -1.41
CA ASP A 220 2.97 20.41 -1.78
C ASP A 220 1.93 20.60 -2.88
N GLU A 221 1.87 19.71 -3.87
CA GLU A 221 0.91 19.80 -4.97
C GLU A 221 -0.41 19.07 -4.73
N TRP A 222 -0.37 17.87 -4.14
CA TRP A 222 -1.58 17.07 -3.95
C TRP A 222 -2.26 17.28 -2.59
N GLY A 223 -1.55 17.87 -1.62
CA GLY A 223 -2.08 18.15 -0.29
C GLY A 223 -2.28 16.89 0.56
N PHE A 224 -1.42 15.88 0.40
CA PHE A 224 -1.44 14.69 1.23
C PHE A 224 -1.17 15.04 2.70
N ASP A 225 -2.05 14.57 3.60
CA ASP A 225 -2.00 14.82 5.05
C ASP A 225 -1.90 13.52 5.88
N GLY A 226 -1.53 12.41 5.22
CA GLY A 226 -1.27 11.11 5.82
C GLY A 226 0.21 10.88 6.14
N PHE A 227 0.62 9.61 6.15
CA PHE A 227 2.03 9.24 6.32
C PHE A 227 2.55 8.35 5.19
N VAL A 228 3.85 8.43 4.92
CA VAL A 228 4.58 7.58 3.98
C VAL A 228 5.28 6.47 4.75
N VAL A 229 5.07 5.23 4.32
CA VAL A 229 5.78 4.06 4.82
C VAL A 229 6.71 3.52 3.74
N SER A 230 7.89 3.04 4.11
CA SER A 230 8.73 2.32 3.16
C SER A 230 8.06 1.00 2.75
N ASP A 231 8.32 0.52 1.53
CA ASP A 231 8.20 -0.93 1.31
C ASP A 231 9.18 -1.66 2.26
N TRP A 232 8.95 -2.95 2.51
CA TRP A 232 9.66 -3.72 3.53
C TRP A 232 11.17 -3.85 3.22
N GLY A 233 11.98 -3.03 3.89
CA GLY A 233 13.43 -2.90 3.64
C GLY A 233 13.79 -1.94 2.49
N GLY A 234 12.84 -1.12 2.05
CA GLY A 234 13.01 -0.10 1.00
C GLY A 234 13.42 1.29 1.51
N SER A 235 14.07 1.34 2.68
CA SER A 235 14.62 2.56 3.28
C SER A 235 16.15 2.42 3.24
N ASN A 236 16.78 3.14 2.31
CA ASN A 236 18.22 3.01 2.03
C ASN A 236 19.05 4.00 2.85
N ASP A 237 18.53 5.21 3.04
CA ASP A 237 19.06 6.22 3.95
C ASP A 237 17.88 6.78 4.75
N HIS A 238 17.71 6.26 5.96
CA HIS A 238 16.52 6.53 6.76
C HIS A 238 16.39 8.02 7.13
N ALA A 239 17.50 8.66 7.51
CA ALA A 239 17.48 10.08 7.88
C ALA A 239 17.19 10.98 6.67
N LEU A 240 17.77 10.67 5.50
CA LEU A 240 17.44 11.36 4.25
C LEU A 240 15.98 11.16 3.85
N GLY A 241 15.45 9.94 4.00
CA GLY A 241 14.03 9.65 3.81
C GLY A 241 13.14 10.53 4.67
N VAL A 242 13.41 10.59 5.98
CA VAL A 242 12.65 11.43 6.94
C VAL A 242 12.71 12.91 6.56
N LYS A 243 13.90 13.39 6.19
CA LYS A 243 14.10 14.76 5.68
C LYS A 243 13.25 15.04 4.45
N ASN A 244 13.15 14.07 3.54
CA ASN A 244 12.55 14.24 2.21
C ASN A 244 11.06 13.88 2.14
N GLY A 245 10.44 13.40 3.21
CA GLY A 245 8.99 13.17 3.28
C GLY A 245 8.55 11.78 3.74
N SER A 246 9.48 10.85 3.96
CA SER A 246 9.17 9.55 4.55
C SER A 246 8.89 9.67 6.05
N HIS A 247 8.09 8.77 6.62
CA HIS A 247 7.75 8.78 8.05
C HIS A 247 8.19 7.52 8.75
N LEU A 248 7.92 6.36 8.14
CA LEU A 248 8.05 5.07 8.80
C LEU A 248 8.86 4.09 7.95
N GLU A 249 10.03 3.71 8.46
CA GLU A 249 10.77 2.55 7.96
C GLU A 249 10.13 1.25 8.47
N MET A 250 9.80 0.36 7.54
CA MET A 250 9.31 -0.99 7.81
C MET A 250 10.18 -2.02 7.07
N PRO A 251 10.38 -3.24 7.62
CA PRO A 251 10.08 -3.62 9.00
C PRO A 251 11.04 -2.93 9.98
N GLY A 252 10.80 -3.07 11.28
CA GLY A 252 11.69 -2.48 12.29
C GLY A 252 13.15 -2.92 12.19
N THR A 253 14.08 -1.96 12.26
CA THR A 253 15.54 -2.19 12.23
C THR A 253 16.17 -2.23 13.63
N GLY A 254 15.35 -2.50 14.66
CA GLY A 254 15.75 -2.45 16.05
C GLY A 254 16.03 -1.01 16.49
N LYS A 255 17.29 -0.70 16.82
CA LYS A 255 17.71 0.67 17.19
C LYS A 255 18.51 1.38 16.08
N SER A 256 18.77 0.73 14.95
CA SER A 256 19.62 1.31 13.90
C SER A 256 19.04 2.60 13.35
N GLY A 257 17.80 2.57 12.81
CA GLY A 257 17.16 3.77 12.29
C GLY A 257 17.01 4.90 13.32
N MET A 258 16.79 4.56 14.60
CA MET A 258 16.79 5.54 15.68
C MET A 258 18.14 6.26 15.81
N TYR A 259 19.26 5.52 15.76
CA TYR A 259 20.60 6.12 15.82
C TYR A 259 20.92 6.94 14.57
N ASP A 260 20.49 6.49 13.39
CA ASP A 260 20.69 7.23 12.14
C ASP A 260 20.02 8.61 12.19
N ILE A 261 18.77 8.67 12.68
CA ILE A 261 18.05 9.95 12.89
C ILE A 261 18.74 10.81 13.95
N ILE A 262 19.10 10.24 15.10
CA ILE A 262 19.76 10.99 16.18
C ILE A 262 21.05 11.64 15.65
N HIS A 263 21.91 10.87 14.96
CA HIS A 263 23.15 11.39 14.41
C HIS A 263 22.91 12.48 13.35
N ALA A 264 21.92 12.31 12.48
CA ALA A 264 21.58 13.31 11.48
C ALA A 264 21.09 14.62 12.11
N VAL A 265 20.33 14.56 13.20
CA VAL A 265 19.90 15.75 13.96
C VAL A 265 21.08 16.41 14.67
N GLU A 266 21.91 15.63 15.36
CA GLU A 266 23.07 16.16 16.10
C GLU A 266 24.13 16.80 15.18
N ASN A 267 24.30 16.28 13.97
CA ASN A 267 25.23 16.82 12.97
C ASN A 267 24.62 17.88 12.04
N GLY A 268 23.31 18.15 12.14
CA GLY A 268 22.61 19.19 11.38
C GLY A 268 22.16 18.78 9.97
N ASP A 269 22.24 17.50 9.62
CA ASP A 269 21.76 16.97 8.33
C ASP A 269 20.23 16.87 8.28
N LEU A 270 19.57 16.72 9.45
CA LEU A 270 18.13 16.72 9.64
C LEU A 270 17.74 17.75 10.72
N ASP A 271 16.81 18.66 10.42
CA ASP A 271 16.26 19.57 11.44
C ASP A 271 15.29 18.79 12.34
N GLU A 272 15.42 18.91 13.67
CA GLU A 272 14.49 18.31 14.63
C GLU A 272 13.04 18.78 14.40
N ALA A 273 12.83 20.00 13.87
CA ALA A 273 11.51 20.48 13.51
C ALA A 273 10.85 19.66 12.39
N VAL A 274 11.64 19.10 11.46
CA VAL A 274 11.15 18.19 10.42
C VAL A 274 10.76 16.85 11.05
N LEU A 275 11.59 16.32 11.95
CA LEU A 275 11.26 15.10 12.70
C LEU A 275 9.96 15.28 13.52
N ASP A 276 9.79 16.43 14.17
CA ASP A 276 8.58 16.76 14.92
C ASP A 276 7.34 16.80 14.01
N GLN A 277 7.48 17.34 12.79
CA GLN A 277 6.41 17.34 11.81
C GLN A 277 6.04 15.91 11.37
N ARG A 278 7.03 15.07 11.02
CA ARG A 278 6.77 13.67 10.62
C ARG A 278 6.10 12.88 11.76
N LEU A 279 6.54 13.10 12.99
CA LEU A 279 5.91 12.48 14.15
C LEU A 279 4.46 12.95 14.34
N ASP A 280 4.16 14.23 14.15
CA ASP A 280 2.80 14.76 14.24
C ASP A 280 1.84 14.11 13.22
N GLU A 281 2.31 13.99 11.98
CA GLU A 281 1.61 13.37 10.86
C GLU A 281 1.35 11.88 11.13
N LEU A 282 2.35 11.14 11.62
CA LEU A 282 2.21 9.73 12.00
C LEU A 282 1.23 9.55 13.18
N LEU A 283 1.35 10.39 14.22
CA LEU A 283 0.46 10.35 15.39
C LEU A 283 -1.00 10.60 15.01
N ASN A 284 -1.25 11.48 14.02
CA ASN A 284 -2.60 11.72 13.52
C ASN A 284 -3.25 10.44 13.02
N VAL A 285 -2.51 9.60 12.28
CA VAL A 285 -3.02 8.34 11.74
C VAL A 285 -3.12 7.27 12.82
N ILE A 286 -2.13 7.15 13.71
CA ILE A 286 -2.18 6.25 14.87
C ILE A 286 -3.44 6.50 15.69
N PHE A 287 -3.68 7.74 16.12
CA PHE A 287 -4.84 8.06 16.95
C PHE A 287 -6.17 7.95 16.21
N SER A 288 -6.22 8.34 14.93
CA SER A 288 -7.48 8.31 14.17
C SER A 288 -7.94 6.90 13.80
N THR A 289 -7.03 5.91 13.76
CA THR A 289 -7.35 4.52 13.40
C THR A 289 -7.49 3.60 14.62
N HIS A 290 -7.00 4.01 15.79
CA HIS A 290 -7.01 3.18 16.99
C HIS A 290 -8.44 2.82 17.46
N GLN A 291 -9.35 3.81 17.50
CA GLN A 291 -10.70 3.62 18.02
C GLN A 291 -11.48 2.53 17.27
N ALA A 292 -11.34 2.48 15.94
CA ALA A 292 -12.02 1.47 15.11
C ALA A 292 -11.61 0.04 15.51
N THR A 293 -10.32 -0.18 15.77
CA THR A 293 -9.82 -1.49 16.22
C THR A 293 -10.26 -1.83 17.65
N GLU A 294 -10.34 -0.85 18.54
CA GLU A 294 -10.85 -1.05 19.91
C GLU A 294 -12.34 -1.43 19.90
N ASP A 295 -13.14 -0.71 19.12
CA ASP A 295 -14.58 -0.95 19.00
C ASP A 295 -14.90 -2.31 18.36
N ALA A 296 -13.98 -2.86 17.58
CA ALA A 296 -14.13 -4.15 16.91
C ALA A 296 -13.64 -5.35 17.74
N LYS A 297 -13.02 -5.12 18.91
CA LYS A 297 -12.52 -6.21 19.77
C LYS A 297 -13.62 -7.19 20.13
N GLY A 298 -13.35 -8.47 19.86
CA GLY A 298 -14.28 -9.58 20.14
C GLY A 298 -15.47 -9.69 19.18
N LYS A 299 -15.56 -8.83 18.16
CA LYS A 299 -16.54 -8.95 17.08
C LYS A 299 -16.05 -9.90 15.99
N THR A 300 -16.99 -10.40 15.20
CA THR A 300 -16.74 -11.20 14.00
C THR A 300 -17.33 -10.47 12.78
N PHE A 301 -16.92 -10.89 11.59
CA PHE A 301 -17.49 -10.44 10.31
C PHE A 301 -18.35 -11.57 9.68
N ASP A 302 -19.17 -11.20 8.70
CA ASP A 302 -20.02 -12.15 7.98
C ASP A 302 -19.23 -12.86 6.88
N VAL A 303 -18.73 -14.05 7.21
CA VAL A 303 -17.93 -14.89 6.31
C VAL A 303 -18.71 -15.27 5.04
N GLU A 304 -20.02 -15.52 5.13
CA GLU A 304 -20.81 -15.94 3.97
C GLU A 304 -21.07 -14.76 3.04
N ALA A 305 -21.39 -13.59 3.59
CA ALA A 305 -21.56 -12.36 2.81
C ALA A 305 -20.27 -11.99 2.07
N HIS A 306 -19.11 -12.00 2.74
CA HIS A 306 -17.82 -11.71 2.11
C HIS A 306 -17.46 -12.75 1.05
N HIS A 307 -17.70 -14.04 1.32
CA HIS A 307 -17.49 -15.10 0.34
C HIS A 307 -18.38 -14.90 -0.91
N ASN A 308 -19.65 -14.49 -0.73
CA ASN A 308 -20.54 -14.24 -1.86
C ASN A 308 -20.12 -13.02 -2.70
N LEU A 309 -19.52 -11.99 -2.07
CA LEU A 309 -18.96 -10.85 -2.79
C LEU A 309 -17.84 -11.26 -3.76
N THR A 310 -17.07 -12.31 -3.43
CA THR A 310 -16.01 -12.82 -4.34
C THR A 310 -16.53 -13.39 -5.66
N LYS A 311 -17.82 -13.74 -5.74
CA LYS A 311 -18.45 -14.34 -6.94
C LYS A 311 -18.91 -13.28 -7.95
N GLN A 312 -19.10 -12.03 -7.55
CA GLN A 312 -19.61 -10.99 -8.46
C GLN A 312 -18.60 -10.63 -9.57
N PRO A 313 -17.29 -10.43 -9.28
CA PRO A 313 -16.30 -10.21 -10.34
C PRO A 313 -16.14 -11.40 -11.29
N GLU A 314 -16.39 -12.62 -10.82
CA GLU A 314 -16.31 -13.82 -11.67
C GLU A 314 -17.42 -13.84 -12.73
N ALA A 315 -18.64 -13.42 -12.37
CA ALA A 315 -19.74 -13.31 -13.32
C ALA A 315 -19.48 -12.26 -14.42
N ILE A 316 -18.69 -11.23 -14.14
CA ILE A 316 -18.31 -10.20 -15.11
C ILE A 316 -17.34 -10.78 -16.16
N LEU A 317 -16.40 -11.64 -15.75
CA LEU A 317 -15.52 -12.34 -16.69
C LEU A 317 -16.31 -13.29 -17.62
N ASP A 318 -17.41 -13.87 -17.14
CA ASP A 318 -18.33 -14.66 -17.97
C ASP A 318 -19.03 -13.82 -19.05
N VAL A 319 -19.28 -12.53 -18.79
CA VAL A 319 -19.82 -11.60 -19.78
C VAL A 319 -18.74 -11.20 -20.80
N ILE A 320 -17.50 -10.96 -20.37
CA ILE A 320 -16.39 -10.63 -21.30
C ILE A 320 -16.11 -11.80 -22.25
N GLY A 321 -16.19 -13.05 -21.77
CA GLY A 321 -16.08 -14.25 -22.59
C GLY A 321 -17.18 -14.42 -23.64
N SER A 322 -18.27 -13.65 -23.58
CA SER A 322 -19.33 -13.64 -24.59
C SER A 322 -19.14 -12.59 -25.70
N THR A 323 -18.05 -11.81 -25.63
CA THR A 323 -17.68 -10.84 -26.66
C THR A 323 -16.82 -11.47 -27.77
N ASP A 324 -16.69 -10.79 -28.90
CA ASP A 324 -15.82 -11.22 -30.02
C ASP A 324 -14.31 -11.00 -29.74
N LEU A 325 -13.93 -10.73 -28.49
CA LEU A 325 -12.54 -10.55 -28.07
C LEU A 325 -11.86 -11.92 -27.92
N ASP A 326 -10.59 -12.01 -28.35
CA ASP A 326 -9.73 -13.16 -28.10
C ASP A 326 -9.31 -13.20 -26.62
N VAL A 327 -10.20 -13.69 -25.75
CA VAL A 327 -9.89 -13.86 -24.33
C VAL A 327 -8.95 -15.07 -24.14
N VAL A 328 -7.68 -14.80 -23.84
CA VAL A 328 -6.71 -15.84 -23.47
C VAL A 328 -6.73 -16.12 -21.97
N ALA A 329 -6.42 -17.36 -21.62
CA ALA A 329 -6.42 -17.88 -20.24
C ALA A 329 -7.77 -17.89 -19.49
N TYR A 330 -8.88 -17.82 -20.23
CA TYR A 330 -10.23 -17.99 -19.71
C TYR A 330 -10.99 -19.01 -20.58
N GLU A 331 -11.89 -19.78 -19.97
CA GLU A 331 -12.80 -20.72 -20.64
C GLU A 331 -14.13 -20.70 -19.88
N GLN A 332 -15.21 -20.39 -20.60
CA GLN A 332 -16.54 -20.25 -20.00
C GLN A 332 -16.98 -21.57 -19.33
N GLY A 333 -17.41 -21.50 -18.08
CA GLY A 333 -17.80 -22.68 -17.30
C GLY A 333 -16.64 -23.56 -16.83
N TYR A 334 -15.38 -23.11 -16.95
CA TYR A 334 -14.23 -23.85 -16.44
C TYR A 334 -14.25 -23.99 -14.91
N ILE A 335 -14.43 -25.23 -14.44
CA ILE A 335 -14.37 -25.55 -13.00
C ILE A 335 -12.90 -25.56 -12.54
N ARG A 336 -12.51 -24.53 -11.78
CA ARG A 336 -11.16 -24.38 -11.23
C ARG A 336 -10.87 -25.40 -10.10
N ASN A 337 -10.43 -26.60 -10.47
CA ASN A 337 -10.09 -27.68 -9.53
C ASN A 337 -8.69 -27.53 -8.87
N ARG A 338 -8.30 -26.31 -8.47
CA ARG A 338 -6.98 -25.96 -7.87
C ARG A 338 -5.74 -26.37 -8.69
N LYS A 339 -5.91 -26.82 -9.94
CA LYS A 339 -4.82 -27.08 -10.88
C LYS A 339 -4.90 -26.06 -12.02
N PRO A 340 -3.80 -25.35 -12.34
CA PRO A 340 -3.78 -24.46 -13.51
C PRO A 340 -4.09 -25.23 -14.79
N ASN A 341 -4.93 -24.67 -15.65
CA ASN A 341 -5.11 -25.20 -17.00
C ASN A 341 -3.85 -24.89 -17.82
N GLN A 342 -2.95 -25.88 -17.95
CA GLN A 342 -1.65 -25.70 -18.60
C GLN A 342 -1.75 -25.20 -20.05
N LYS A 343 -2.82 -25.55 -20.77
CA LYS A 343 -3.07 -25.06 -22.13
C LYS A 343 -3.32 -23.55 -22.14
N LEU A 344 -4.20 -23.10 -21.25
CA LEU A 344 -4.55 -21.69 -21.06
C LEU A 344 -3.34 -20.86 -20.60
N THR A 345 -2.55 -21.37 -19.64
CA THR A 345 -1.31 -20.71 -19.20
C THR A 345 -0.30 -20.57 -20.32
N LYS A 346 -0.07 -21.62 -21.11
CA LYS A 346 0.87 -21.58 -22.24
C LYS A 346 0.44 -20.59 -23.31
N ALA A 347 -0.86 -20.54 -23.62
CA ALA A 347 -1.41 -19.59 -24.59
C ALA A 347 -1.19 -18.13 -24.15
N ALA A 348 -1.47 -17.80 -22.89
CA ALA A 348 -1.24 -16.46 -22.35
C ALA A 348 0.24 -16.06 -22.38
N VAL A 349 1.15 -16.97 -22.02
CA VAL A 349 2.60 -16.71 -22.08
C VAL A 349 3.08 -16.43 -23.51
N GLU A 350 2.62 -17.22 -24.49
CA GLU A 350 3.02 -17.01 -25.89
C GLU A 350 2.45 -15.71 -26.47
N LEU A 351 1.26 -15.29 -26.03
CA LEU A 351 0.69 -14.01 -26.43
C LEU A 351 1.44 -12.84 -25.79
N ALA A 352 1.78 -12.94 -24.50
CA ALA A 352 2.59 -11.93 -23.80
C ALA A 352 3.96 -11.72 -24.45
N LYS A 353 4.63 -12.80 -24.89
CA LYS A 353 5.89 -12.71 -25.64
C LYS A 353 5.79 -11.96 -26.97
N LYS A 354 4.62 -11.98 -27.61
CA LYS A 354 4.38 -11.25 -28.87
C LYS A 354 4.02 -9.78 -28.63
N ALA A 355 3.41 -9.48 -27.48
CA ALA A 355 3.06 -8.13 -27.07
C ALA A 355 4.28 -7.33 -26.54
N ASP A 356 5.36 -8.01 -26.14
CA ASP A 356 6.64 -7.40 -25.81
C ASP A 356 7.34 -6.92 -27.11
N CYS A 357 6.90 -5.76 -27.61
CA CYS A 357 7.56 -5.06 -28.69
C CYS A 357 8.81 -4.37 -28.12
N SER A 358 9.97 -4.89 -28.52
CA SER A 358 11.31 -4.33 -28.31
C SER A 358 11.40 -2.81 -28.50
#